data_AF-A0A9D8LSF0-F1
#
_entry.id   AF-A0A9D8LSF0-F1
#
_cell.length_a   1.000
_cell.length_b   1.000
_cell.length_c   1.000
_cell.angle_alpha   90.00
_cell.angle_beta   90.00
_cell.angle_gamma   90.00
#
_symmetry.space_group_name_H-M   'P 1'
#
loop_
_entity.id
_entity.type
_entity.pdbx_description
1 polymer ?
#
loop_
_entity_poly.entity_id
_entity_poly.type
_entity_poly.pdbx_seq_one_letter_code
_entity_poly.pdbx_strand_id
1 'polypeptide(L)'
;MLYLALHFVWFLVAAFAIGLVFGWLTSRDGLRTLFGGPAMLVALLWAGAAALVWLRVLNNQPAFWVETGLLYVAVYAAGCVVGSLLKGTAAVPEAALALPAPRLALPQPARALPAPGMAARAGSAVAPEPAPMPKLDGEEAIVGLRPAGYVAARGGAADDLKLIKGVGPQNEERLHALGIWHFSQIAAWTPANVEWVGAYLAFPGRIEREEWVAQAKALAGAAPTADQVAAVALSGAALEGICPGNLLSAARSGKPDDLTLIDGVGPVVAEKLNRLGIWHFDQIAPLGSEELRYLAHHTGFPGRDVAEQWRVEARILAAGGETAHSRAEKERRGKD
;
A
#
# COMPACT_ATOMS: atom_id res chain seq x y z
N MET A 1 35.08 7.28 -25.64
CA MET A 1 33.98 6.30 -25.85
C MET A 1 34.32 4.89 -25.37
N LEU A 2 35.28 4.15 -25.95
CA LEU A 2 35.54 2.74 -25.56
C LEU A 2 35.88 2.56 -24.06
N TYR A 3 36.69 3.47 -23.49
CA TYR A 3 37.04 3.47 -22.07
C TYR A 3 35.84 3.72 -21.13
N LEU A 4 34.88 4.59 -21.52
CA LEU A 4 33.64 4.80 -20.76
C LEU A 4 32.73 3.58 -20.83
N ALA A 5 32.67 2.92 -21.98
CA ALA A 5 31.84 1.74 -22.18
C ALA A 5 32.23 0.61 -21.22
N LEU A 6 33.52 0.43 -20.96
CA LEU A 6 34.06 -0.55 -20.02
C LEU A 6 33.81 -0.20 -18.54
N HIS A 7 33.77 1.08 -18.17
CA HIS A 7 33.53 1.51 -16.79
C HIS A 7 32.06 1.44 -16.37
N PHE A 8 31.14 1.60 -17.32
CA PHE A 8 29.71 1.70 -17.06
C PHE A 8 28.88 0.61 -17.77
N VAL A 9 29.50 -0.52 -18.11
CA VAL A 9 28.87 -1.64 -18.84
C VAL A 9 27.47 -1.96 -18.30
N TRP A 10 27.32 -2.11 -16.99
CA TRP A 10 26.06 -2.49 -16.37
C TRP A 10 24.96 -1.43 -16.52
N PHE A 11 25.32 -0.16 -16.46
CA PHE A 11 24.37 0.93 -16.69
C PHE A 11 24.01 1.08 -18.17
N LEU A 12 24.95 0.83 -19.09
CA LEU A 12 24.66 0.81 -20.52
C LEU A 12 23.74 -0.37 -20.89
N VAL A 13 23.95 -1.53 -20.28
CA VAL A 13 23.04 -2.68 -20.40
C VAL A 13 21.65 -2.33 -19.86
N ALA A 14 21.56 -1.65 -18.72
CA ALA A 14 20.28 -1.18 -18.18
C ALA A 14 19.60 -0.18 -19.11
N ALA A 15 20.32 0.81 -19.64
CA ALA A 15 19.78 1.79 -20.58
C ALA A 15 19.30 1.13 -21.88
N PHE A 16 20.04 0.15 -22.39
CA PHE A 16 19.63 -0.67 -23.54
C PHE A 16 18.36 -1.46 -23.24
N ALA A 17 18.28 -2.12 -22.08
CA ALA A 17 17.12 -2.90 -21.67
C ALA A 17 15.87 -2.03 -21.49
N ILE A 18 16.01 -0.85 -20.88
CA ILE A 18 14.93 0.14 -20.76
C ILE A 18 14.49 0.58 -22.16
N GLY A 19 15.43 0.88 -23.05
CA GLY A 19 15.13 1.20 -24.45
C GLY A 19 14.37 0.08 -25.16
N LEU A 20 14.79 -1.17 -24.98
CA LEU A 20 14.15 -2.35 -25.56
C LEU A 20 12.70 -2.49 -25.11
N VAL A 21 12.45 -2.37 -23.80
CA VAL A 21 11.09 -2.41 -23.24
C VAL A 21 10.24 -1.25 -23.78
N PHE A 22 10.78 -0.04 -23.82
CA PHE A 22 10.06 1.13 -24.30
C PHE A 22 9.73 1.03 -25.80
N GLY A 23 10.68 0.59 -26.62
CA GLY A 23 10.48 0.31 -28.04
C GLY A 23 9.44 -0.79 -28.27
N TRP A 24 9.46 -1.85 -27.46
CA TRP A 24 8.47 -2.91 -27.52
C TRP A 24 7.06 -2.43 -27.12
N LEU A 25 6.93 -1.56 -26.11
CA LEU A 25 5.65 -1.01 -25.67
C LEU A 25 5.06 0.01 -26.65
N THR A 26 5.89 0.89 -27.22
CA THR A 26 5.44 2.04 -28.03
C THR A 26 5.18 1.72 -29.50
N SER A 27 5.58 0.55 -30.00
CA SER A 27 5.44 0.13 -31.41
C SER A 27 4.00 -0.15 -31.90
N ARG A 28 2.97 0.39 -31.24
CA ARG A 28 1.60 0.39 -31.79
C ARG A 28 1.46 1.30 -33.01
N ASP A 29 2.31 2.32 -33.10
CA ASP A 29 2.50 3.15 -34.29
C ASP A 29 3.96 2.96 -34.71
N GLY A 30 4.20 2.28 -35.84
CA GLY A 30 5.54 1.84 -36.26
C GLY A 30 6.57 2.96 -36.43
N LEU A 31 7.68 2.65 -37.13
CA LEU A 31 8.87 3.49 -37.39
C LEU A 31 8.63 5.01 -37.65
N ARG A 32 7.41 5.42 -37.99
CA ARG A 32 6.93 6.81 -38.10
C ARG A 32 7.11 7.65 -36.83
N THR A 33 7.07 7.07 -35.62
CA THR A 33 7.30 7.81 -34.37
C THR A 33 8.76 8.24 -34.18
N LEU A 34 9.72 7.48 -34.74
CA LEU A 34 11.14 7.83 -34.73
C LEU A 34 11.47 9.01 -35.66
N PHE A 35 10.61 9.26 -36.67
CA PHE A 35 10.72 10.40 -37.59
C PHE A 35 9.68 11.50 -37.30
N GLY A 36 8.99 11.43 -36.16
CA GLY A 36 8.06 12.48 -35.72
C GLY A 36 8.80 13.73 -35.25
N GLY A 37 8.17 14.89 -35.37
CA GLY A 37 8.72 16.20 -34.98
C GLY A 37 9.49 16.24 -33.65
N PRO A 38 8.96 15.70 -32.53
CA PRO A 38 9.69 15.73 -31.25
C PRO A 38 10.92 14.81 -31.22
N ALA A 39 10.90 13.66 -31.89
CA ALA A 39 12.05 12.75 -31.96
C ALA A 39 13.20 13.35 -32.78
N MET A 40 12.87 14.06 -33.87
CA MET A 40 13.85 14.74 -34.73
C MET A 40 14.53 15.91 -34.00
N LEU A 41 13.80 16.64 -33.16
CA LEU A 41 14.38 17.69 -32.30
C LEU A 41 15.37 17.11 -31.28
N VAL A 42 15.05 15.99 -30.65
CA VAL A 42 15.97 15.30 -29.72
C VAL A 42 17.23 14.83 -30.45
N ALA A 43 17.08 14.28 -31.66
CA ALA A 43 18.23 13.85 -32.48
C ALA A 43 19.13 15.02 -32.90
N LEU A 44 18.54 16.16 -33.27
CA LEU A 44 19.29 17.39 -33.61
C LEU A 44 20.02 17.97 -32.40
N LEU A 45 19.37 18.01 -31.23
CA LEU A 45 19.99 18.45 -29.98
C LEU A 45 21.14 17.52 -29.57
N TRP A 46 20.96 16.21 -29.73
CA TRP A 46 22.00 15.21 -29.49
C TRP A 46 23.19 15.40 -30.43
N ALA A 47 22.94 15.57 -31.74
CA ALA A 47 24.00 15.81 -32.73
C ALA A 47 24.74 17.14 -32.47
N GLY A 48 24.02 18.19 -32.06
CA GLY A 48 24.61 19.47 -31.67
C GLY A 48 25.52 19.36 -30.44
N ALA A 49 25.07 18.65 -29.41
CA ALA A 49 25.89 18.37 -28.22
C ALA A 49 27.13 17.53 -28.57
N ALA A 50 27.00 16.53 -29.44
CA ALA A 50 28.12 15.73 -29.93
C ALA A 50 29.12 16.57 -30.74
N ALA A 51 28.63 17.49 -31.59
CA ALA A 51 29.48 18.39 -32.37
C ALA A 51 30.25 19.38 -31.47
N LEU A 52 29.64 19.90 -30.41
CA LEU A 52 30.30 20.80 -29.44
C LEU A 52 31.45 20.10 -28.68
N VAL A 53 31.27 18.81 -28.36
CA VAL A 53 32.33 17.98 -27.77
C VAL A 53 33.42 17.67 -28.80
N TRP A 54 33.03 17.27 -30.02
CA TRP A 54 33.96 16.93 -31.10
C TRP A 54 34.86 18.11 -31.51
N LEU A 55 34.28 19.31 -31.58
CA LEU A 55 35.00 20.55 -31.89
C LEU A 55 35.82 21.08 -30.69
N ARG A 56 35.90 20.32 -29.58
CA ARG A 56 36.66 20.68 -28.36
C ARG A 56 36.29 22.04 -27.78
N VAL A 57 35.06 22.49 -28.03
CA VAL A 57 34.52 23.74 -27.46
C VAL A 57 34.28 23.58 -25.95
N LEU A 58 33.94 22.36 -25.53
CA LEU A 58 33.91 21.95 -24.13
C LEU A 58 35.19 21.17 -23.80
N ASN A 59 36.02 21.69 -22.90
CA ASN A 59 37.21 20.99 -22.37
C ASN A 59 37.07 20.72 -20.87
N ASN A 60 37.80 19.72 -20.38
CA ASN A 60 37.80 19.19 -19.00
C ASN A 60 36.54 18.40 -18.60
N GLN A 61 36.27 18.29 -17.29
CA GLN A 61 35.16 17.58 -16.65
C GLN A 61 33.78 17.71 -17.35
N PRO A 62 33.34 18.87 -17.89
CA PRO A 62 32.03 18.95 -18.56
C PRO A 62 31.96 18.13 -19.84
N ALA A 63 33.06 17.98 -20.59
CA ALA A 63 33.08 17.15 -21.80
C ALA A 63 32.85 15.66 -21.45
N PHE A 64 33.40 15.19 -20.33
CA PHE A 64 33.19 13.83 -19.85
C PHE A 64 31.71 13.55 -19.54
N TRP A 65 31.03 14.46 -18.86
CA TRP A 65 29.60 14.32 -18.56
C TRP A 65 28.73 14.36 -19.81
N VAL A 66 29.05 15.23 -20.77
CA VAL A 66 28.32 15.30 -22.05
C VAL A 66 28.55 14.05 -22.89
N GLU A 67 29.79 13.56 -23.01
CA GLU A 67 30.11 12.28 -23.69
C GLU A 67 29.37 11.10 -23.05
N THR A 68 29.31 11.06 -21.72
CA THR A 68 28.58 10.04 -20.97
C THR A 68 27.09 10.10 -21.30
N GLY A 69 26.47 11.27 -21.20
CA GLY A 69 25.06 11.46 -21.52
C GLY A 69 24.72 11.08 -22.96
N LEU A 70 25.57 11.45 -23.92
CA LEU A 70 25.41 11.08 -25.34
C LEU A 70 25.42 9.57 -25.54
N LEU A 71 26.34 8.86 -24.87
CA LEU A 71 26.45 7.40 -24.95
C LEU A 71 25.20 6.71 -24.40
N TYR A 72 24.65 7.16 -23.27
CA TYR A 72 23.41 6.61 -22.71
C TYR A 72 22.22 6.79 -23.65
N VAL A 73 22.07 7.99 -24.24
CA VAL A 73 20.98 8.26 -25.18
C VAL A 73 21.11 7.40 -26.44
N ALA A 74 22.32 7.21 -26.97
CA ALA A 74 22.55 6.35 -28.13
C ALA A 74 22.22 4.88 -27.86
N VAL A 75 22.62 4.36 -26.70
CA VAL A 75 22.36 2.98 -26.29
C VAL A 75 20.88 2.74 -26.01
N TYR A 76 20.21 3.70 -25.37
CA TYR A 76 18.76 3.68 -25.18
C TYR A 76 18.01 3.68 -26.53
N ALA A 77 18.39 4.56 -27.46
CA ALA A 77 17.78 4.63 -28.79
C ALA A 77 17.98 3.33 -29.59
N ALA A 78 19.17 2.71 -29.51
CA ALA A 78 19.43 1.40 -30.09
C ALA A 78 18.53 0.32 -29.47
N GLY A 79 18.35 0.34 -28.15
CA GLY A 79 17.38 -0.52 -27.46
C GLY A 79 15.96 -0.37 -28.01
N CYS A 80 15.48 0.88 -28.17
CA CYS A 80 14.17 1.16 -28.73
C CYS A 80 13.98 0.59 -30.15
N VAL A 81 14.98 0.75 -31.02
CA VAL A 81 14.95 0.20 -32.38
C VAL A 81 14.90 -1.33 -32.35
N VAL A 82 15.71 -2.00 -31.52
CA VAL A 82 15.68 -3.46 -31.39
C VAL A 82 14.35 -3.95 -30.82
N GLY A 83 13.83 -3.30 -29.78
CA GLY A 83 12.55 -3.65 -29.16
C GLY A 83 11.37 -3.50 -30.11
N SER A 84 11.39 -2.47 -30.96
CA SER A 84 10.37 -2.29 -32.01
C SER A 84 10.43 -3.35 -33.11
N LEU A 85 11.62 -3.76 -33.53
CA LEU A 85 11.83 -4.81 -34.52
C LEU A 85 11.42 -6.21 -34.00
N LEU A 86 11.68 -6.51 -32.73
CA LEU A 86 11.31 -7.79 -32.11
C LEU A 86 9.80 -8.00 -31.96
N LYS A 87 8.98 -6.94 -31.90
CA LYS A 87 7.51 -7.06 -31.91
C LYS A 87 6.95 -7.37 -33.29
N GLY A 88 7.61 -6.89 -34.34
CA GLY A 88 7.20 -7.03 -35.73
C GLY A 88 7.19 -8.46 -36.26
N THR A 89 7.72 -9.43 -35.50
CA THR A 89 7.74 -10.86 -35.87
C THR A 89 6.61 -11.67 -35.23
N ALA A 90 5.79 -11.07 -34.36
CA ALA A 90 4.62 -11.71 -33.75
C ALA A 90 3.31 -11.20 -34.39
N ALA A 91 3.20 -11.30 -35.72
CA ALA A 91 1.92 -11.17 -36.40
C ALA A 91 1.21 -12.53 -36.39
N VAL A 92 0.33 -12.75 -35.41
CA VAL A 92 -0.71 -13.76 -35.56
C VAL A 92 -1.71 -13.19 -36.57
N PRO A 93 -1.97 -13.83 -37.72
CA PRO A 93 -2.84 -13.27 -38.74
C PRO A 93 -4.26 -13.13 -38.19
N GLU A 94 -4.79 -11.92 -38.34
CA GLU A 94 -6.17 -11.46 -38.09
C GLU A 94 -7.16 -12.11 -39.09
N ALA A 95 -7.04 -13.41 -39.32
CA ALA A 95 -7.89 -14.21 -40.18
C ALA A 95 -8.56 -15.38 -39.43
N ALA A 96 -8.21 -15.60 -38.16
CA ALA A 96 -8.75 -16.70 -37.35
C ALA A 96 -9.96 -16.32 -36.46
N LEU A 97 -10.45 -15.07 -36.49
CA LEU A 97 -11.62 -14.61 -35.71
C LEU A 97 -12.87 -14.30 -36.54
N ALA A 98 -12.85 -14.53 -37.85
CA ALA A 98 -14.04 -14.42 -38.69
C ALA A 98 -14.90 -15.71 -38.61
N LEU A 99 -15.55 -15.93 -37.48
CA LEU A 99 -16.75 -16.78 -37.44
C LEU A 99 -17.98 -15.92 -37.77
N PRO A 100 -18.93 -16.41 -38.59
CA PRO A 100 -20.09 -15.63 -39.00
C PRO A 100 -21.00 -15.33 -37.79
N ALA A 101 -21.37 -14.06 -37.63
CA ALA A 101 -22.21 -13.59 -36.53
C ALA A 101 -23.60 -14.24 -36.54
N PRO A 102 -24.11 -14.77 -35.41
CA PRO A 102 -25.53 -15.11 -35.29
C PRO A 102 -26.33 -13.80 -35.20
N ARG A 103 -27.29 -13.62 -36.10
CA ARG A 103 -28.28 -12.53 -36.03
C ARG A 103 -29.08 -12.64 -34.74
N LEU A 104 -28.78 -11.77 -33.78
CA LEU A 104 -29.64 -11.52 -32.62
C LEU A 104 -30.78 -10.60 -33.05
N ALA A 105 -32.00 -11.14 -33.04
CA ALA A 105 -33.22 -10.35 -33.11
C ALA A 105 -33.30 -9.43 -31.88
N LEU A 106 -33.59 -8.15 -32.11
CA LEU A 106 -33.76 -7.15 -31.06
C LEU A 106 -34.97 -7.50 -30.16
N PRO A 107 -34.83 -7.51 -28.82
CA PRO A 107 -35.98 -7.61 -27.93
C PRO A 107 -36.71 -6.26 -27.82
N GLN A 108 -38.04 -6.31 -27.95
CA GLN A 108 -38.94 -5.17 -27.68
C GLN A 108 -39.05 -4.86 -26.17
N PRO A 109 -39.41 -3.62 -25.78
CA PRO A 109 -39.53 -3.24 -24.38
C PRO A 109 -40.96 -3.44 -23.83
N ALA A 110 -41.09 -4.15 -22.72
CA ALA A 110 -42.26 -4.19 -21.83
C ALA A 110 -41.83 -4.95 -20.55
N ARG A 111 -42.19 -4.64 -19.31
CA ARG A 111 -43.10 -3.69 -18.66
C ARG A 111 -42.71 -3.72 -17.17
N ALA A 112 -42.71 -2.58 -16.48
CA ALA A 112 -42.44 -2.50 -15.05
C ALA A 112 -43.58 -3.13 -14.21
N LEU A 113 -43.24 -3.76 -13.07
CA LEU A 113 -44.10 -4.07 -11.91
C LEU A 113 -43.22 -4.62 -10.75
N PRO A 114 -43.69 -4.67 -9.48
CA PRO A 114 -43.34 -3.71 -8.42
C PRO A 114 -42.48 -4.30 -7.28
N ALA A 115 -42.06 -3.43 -6.35
CA ALA A 115 -41.34 -3.78 -5.13
C ALA A 115 -42.19 -4.55 -4.10
N PRO A 116 -41.56 -5.45 -3.32
CA PRO A 116 -41.81 -5.61 -1.88
C PRO A 116 -40.52 -5.28 -1.11
N GLY A 117 -40.51 -4.52 -0.02
CA GLY A 117 -41.31 -4.65 1.19
C GLY A 117 -40.35 -4.96 2.34
N MET A 118 -39.97 -3.94 3.12
CA MET A 118 -39.15 -4.05 4.32
C MET A 118 -39.73 -5.06 5.31
N ALA A 119 -38.87 -5.93 5.86
CA ALA A 119 -39.07 -6.52 7.18
C ALA A 119 -37.72 -6.70 7.87
N ALA A 120 -37.52 -5.92 8.93
CA ALA A 120 -36.39 -6.00 9.84
C ALA A 120 -36.40 -7.33 10.61
N ARG A 121 -35.20 -7.86 10.89
CA ARG A 121 -34.93 -8.60 12.13
C ARG A 121 -33.63 -8.10 12.74
N ALA A 122 -33.78 -7.37 13.84
CA ALA A 122 -32.72 -7.17 14.82
C ALA A 122 -32.38 -8.52 15.48
N GLY A 123 -31.09 -8.76 15.69
CA GLY A 123 -30.55 -9.90 16.41
C GLY A 123 -29.08 -9.68 16.74
N SER A 124 -28.85 -9.24 17.98
CA SER A 124 -27.64 -9.24 18.82
C SER A 124 -26.27 -9.65 18.25
N ALA A 125 -25.31 -8.74 18.41
CA ALA A 125 -23.96 -8.91 18.97
C ALA A 125 -23.22 -10.25 18.77
N VAL A 126 -22.19 -10.22 17.91
CA VAL A 126 -20.81 -10.66 18.20
C VAL A 126 -19.89 -9.83 17.30
N ALA A 127 -18.95 -9.06 17.89
CA ALA A 127 -17.83 -8.52 17.14
C ALA A 127 -16.93 -9.71 16.74
N PRO A 128 -16.66 -9.98 15.45
CA PRO A 128 -15.82 -11.11 15.08
C PRO A 128 -14.38 -10.79 15.50
N GLU A 129 -13.97 -11.44 16.59
CA GLU A 129 -12.59 -11.70 16.98
C GLU A 129 -11.81 -12.29 15.78
N PRO A 130 -10.48 -12.06 15.64
CA PRO A 130 -9.67 -12.66 14.60
C PRO A 130 -9.52 -14.17 14.86
N ALA A 131 -10.54 -14.96 14.51
CA ALA A 131 -10.44 -16.40 14.49
C ALA A 131 -9.60 -16.86 13.28
N PRO A 132 -8.90 -18.00 13.37
CA PRO A 132 -8.09 -18.52 12.27
C PRO A 132 -9.00 -18.87 11.09
N MET A 133 -8.70 -18.29 9.92
CA MET A 133 -9.43 -18.52 8.68
C MET A 133 -9.40 -20.02 8.28
N PRO A 134 -10.38 -20.49 7.48
CA PRO A 134 -10.26 -21.78 6.82
C PRO A 134 -8.95 -21.84 6.03
N LYS A 135 -8.18 -22.91 6.24
CA LYS A 135 -7.00 -23.22 5.43
C LYS A 135 -7.46 -23.52 4.01
N LEU A 136 -6.89 -22.84 3.02
CA LEU A 136 -7.10 -23.17 1.63
C LEU A 136 -6.14 -24.30 1.26
N ASP A 137 -6.68 -25.38 0.68
CA ASP A 137 -5.86 -26.50 0.22
C ASP A 137 -4.83 -26.00 -0.82
N GLY A 138 -3.54 -26.18 -0.54
CA GLY A 138 -2.45 -25.75 -1.42
C GLY A 138 -2.00 -24.29 -1.26
N GLU A 139 -2.44 -23.57 -0.23
CA GLU A 139 -2.04 -22.15 -0.03
C GLU A 139 -0.53 -21.94 0.21
N GLU A 140 0.14 -22.96 0.73
CA GLU A 140 1.59 -22.96 0.98
C GLU A 140 2.43 -22.98 -0.31
N ALA A 141 1.83 -23.35 -1.45
CA ALA A 141 2.48 -23.34 -2.75
C ALA A 141 2.39 -21.98 -3.47
N ILE A 142 1.64 -21.02 -2.90
CA ILE A 142 1.42 -19.70 -3.50
C ILE A 142 2.52 -18.73 -3.06
N VAL A 143 3.21 -18.12 -4.02
CA VAL A 143 4.30 -17.16 -3.77
C VAL A 143 3.75 -15.89 -3.14
N GLY A 144 4.38 -15.41 -2.07
CA GLY A 144 4.02 -14.17 -1.36
C GLY A 144 3.52 -14.41 0.06
N LEU A 145 2.89 -13.38 0.66
CA LEU A 145 2.33 -13.45 2.01
C LEU A 145 0.80 -13.39 1.96
N ARG A 146 0.12 -14.31 2.63
CA ARG A 146 -1.35 -14.26 2.72
C ARG A 146 -1.79 -13.02 3.50
N PRO A 147 -2.70 -12.18 2.95
CA PRO A 147 -3.23 -11.03 3.69
C PRO A 147 -4.11 -11.48 4.86
N ALA A 148 -4.15 -10.68 5.92
CA ALA A 148 -5.08 -10.87 7.02
C ALA A 148 -6.53 -10.62 6.55
N GLY A 149 -7.39 -11.61 6.73
CA GLY A 149 -8.82 -11.55 6.41
C GLY A 149 -9.69 -11.62 7.67
N TYR A 150 -10.94 -11.20 7.54
CA TYR A 150 -11.97 -11.30 8.57
C TYR A 150 -12.93 -12.45 8.27
N VAL A 151 -13.42 -13.11 9.32
CA VAL A 151 -14.42 -14.18 9.23
C VAL A 151 -15.76 -13.67 8.66
N ALA A 152 -16.07 -12.40 8.88
CA ALA A 152 -17.26 -11.74 8.35
C ALA A 152 -17.02 -10.23 8.14
N ALA A 153 -17.86 -9.60 7.32
CA ALA A 153 -17.83 -8.16 7.14
C ALA A 153 -18.12 -7.43 8.46
N ARG A 154 -17.18 -6.56 8.88
CA ARG A 154 -17.32 -5.70 10.05
C ARG A 154 -18.63 -4.90 9.99
N GLY A 155 -19.42 -4.96 11.06
CA GLY A 155 -20.70 -4.23 11.15
C GLY A 155 -21.83 -4.78 10.26
N GLY A 156 -21.64 -5.95 9.63
CA GLY A 156 -22.64 -6.57 8.77
C GLY A 156 -22.78 -5.93 7.38
N ALA A 157 -21.94 -4.96 7.04
CA ALA A 157 -21.89 -4.33 5.72
C ALA A 157 -20.51 -4.55 5.10
N ALA A 158 -20.47 -5.06 3.87
CA ALA A 158 -19.25 -5.13 3.06
C ALA A 158 -19.17 -3.92 2.13
N ASP A 159 -17.96 -3.47 1.83
CA ASP A 159 -17.73 -2.48 0.80
C ASP A 159 -17.98 -3.08 -0.59
N ASP A 160 -18.41 -2.25 -1.54
CA ASP A 160 -18.56 -2.67 -2.93
C ASP A 160 -17.19 -2.72 -3.63
N LEU A 161 -16.48 -3.85 -3.52
CA LEU A 161 -15.13 -4.00 -4.04
C LEU A 161 -15.06 -3.81 -5.57
N LYS A 162 -16.19 -3.94 -6.29
CA LYS A 162 -16.28 -3.70 -7.74
C LYS A 162 -16.05 -2.23 -8.11
N LEU A 163 -16.06 -1.32 -7.14
CA LEU A 163 -15.66 0.08 -7.35
C LEU A 163 -14.17 0.20 -7.69
N ILE A 164 -13.34 -0.80 -7.37
CA ILE A 164 -11.95 -0.88 -7.84
C ILE A 164 -11.94 -1.38 -9.29
N LYS A 165 -11.36 -0.59 -10.18
CA LYS A 165 -11.23 -0.96 -11.60
C LYS A 165 -10.43 -2.25 -11.73
N GLY A 166 -11.09 -3.28 -12.27
CA GLY A 166 -10.49 -4.60 -12.47
C GLY A 166 -11.00 -5.69 -11.53
N VAL A 167 -11.69 -5.30 -10.46
CA VAL A 167 -12.43 -6.21 -9.59
C VAL A 167 -13.82 -6.42 -10.22
N GLY A 168 -14.03 -7.60 -10.80
CA GLY A 168 -15.36 -8.03 -11.26
C GLY A 168 -16.10 -8.84 -10.18
N PRO A 169 -17.40 -9.15 -10.39
CA PRO A 169 -18.22 -9.89 -9.43
C PRO A 169 -17.59 -11.22 -8.98
N GLN A 170 -16.96 -11.95 -9.91
CA GLN A 170 -16.30 -13.22 -9.60
C GLN A 170 -15.04 -13.05 -8.74
N ASN A 171 -14.31 -11.93 -8.90
CA ASN A 171 -13.14 -11.64 -8.09
C ASN A 171 -13.54 -11.15 -6.69
N GLU A 172 -14.60 -10.36 -6.61
CA GLU A 172 -15.21 -9.94 -5.34
C GLU A 172 -15.63 -11.16 -4.51
N GLU A 173 -16.33 -12.14 -5.10
CA GLU A 173 -16.69 -13.39 -4.40
C GLU A 173 -15.47 -14.16 -3.86
N ARG A 174 -14.40 -14.24 -4.65
CA ARG A 174 -13.15 -14.89 -4.23
C ARG A 174 -12.43 -14.11 -3.11
N LEU A 175 -12.46 -12.78 -3.16
CA LEU A 175 -11.91 -11.92 -2.11
C LEU A 175 -12.72 -12.03 -0.82
N HIS A 176 -14.04 -12.10 -0.91
CA HIS A 176 -14.93 -12.34 0.23
C HIS A 176 -14.66 -13.72 0.85
N ALA A 177 -14.44 -14.75 0.02
CA ALA A 177 -14.03 -16.07 0.49
C ALA A 177 -12.66 -16.07 1.21
N LEU A 178 -11.77 -15.13 0.86
CA LEU A 178 -10.51 -14.87 1.58
C LEU A 178 -10.68 -14.03 2.85
N GLY A 179 -11.90 -13.57 3.16
CA GLY A 179 -12.17 -12.69 4.29
C GLY A 179 -11.83 -11.21 4.02
N ILE A 180 -11.72 -10.81 2.76
CA ILE A 180 -11.48 -9.42 2.35
C ILE A 180 -12.83 -8.82 1.99
N TRP A 181 -13.35 -7.94 2.84
CA TRP A 181 -14.69 -7.36 2.72
C TRP A 181 -14.69 -5.84 2.56
N HIS A 182 -13.55 -5.18 2.82
CA HIS A 182 -13.44 -3.72 2.93
C HIS A 182 -12.29 -3.16 2.10
N PHE A 183 -12.44 -1.93 1.57
CA PHE A 183 -11.37 -1.21 0.87
C PHE A 183 -10.15 -0.98 1.76
N SER A 184 -10.36 -0.80 3.07
CA SER A 184 -9.31 -0.61 4.06
C SER A 184 -8.33 -1.80 4.13
N GLN A 185 -8.82 -3.02 3.91
CA GLN A 185 -7.99 -4.23 3.90
C GLN A 185 -7.08 -4.27 2.67
N ILE A 186 -7.65 -3.94 1.50
CA ILE A 186 -6.90 -3.87 0.22
C ILE A 186 -5.89 -2.71 0.24
N ALA A 187 -6.27 -1.58 0.83
CA ALA A 187 -5.41 -0.41 1.01
C ALA A 187 -4.16 -0.69 1.87
N ALA A 188 -4.24 -1.66 2.77
CA ALA A 188 -3.16 -2.06 3.67
C ALA A 188 -2.26 -3.16 3.08
N TRP A 189 -2.50 -3.62 1.84
CA TRP A 189 -1.67 -4.67 1.24
C TRP A 189 -0.24 -4.21 0.96
N THR A 190 0.72 -5.06 1.34
CA THR A 190 2.13 -4.95 0.98
C THR A 190 2.38 -5.58 -0.40
N PRO A 191 3.53 -5.34 -1.05
CA PRO A 191 3.88 -6.01 -2.30
C PRO A 191 3.80 -7.54 -2.21
N ALA A 192 4.20 -8.12 -1.09
CA ALA A 192 4.11 -9.57 -0.85
C ALA A 192 2.65 -10.06 -0.75
N ASN A 193 1.75 -9.25 -0.19
CA ASN A 193 0.32 -9.54 -0.16
C ASN A 193 -0.29 -9.50 -1.56
N VAL A 194 0.12 -8.51 -2.36
CA VAL A 194 -0.36 -8.34 -3.73
C VAL A 194 0.08 -9.51 -4.61
N GLU A 195 1.32 -9.96 -4.47
CA GLU A 195 1.86 -11.13 -5.20
C GLU A 195 1.06 -12.40 -4.88
N TRP A 196 0.81 -12.65 -3.59
CA TRP A 196 0.05 -13.81 -3.13
C TRP A 196 -1.39 -13.80 -3.64
N VAL A 197 -2.09 -12.67 -3.53
CA VAL A 197 -3.47 -12.54 -4.00
C VAL A 197 -3.55 -12.61 -5.53
N GLY A 198 -2.57 -12.04 -6.24
CA GLY A 198 -2.49 -12.11 -7.70
C GLY A 198 -2.31 -13.54 -8.19
N ALA A 199 -1.48 -14.33 -7.51
CA ALA A 199 -1.31 -15.76 -7.78
C ALA A 199 -2.57 -16.56 -7.43
N TYR A 200 -3.20 -16.30 -6.27
CA TYR A 200 -4.44 -16.95 -5.86
C TYR A 200 -5.59 -16.71 -6.84
N LEU A 201 -5.73 -15.48 -7.34
CA LEU A 201 -6.78 -15.15 -8.30
C LEU A 201 -6.45 -15.58 -9.75
N ALA A 202 -5.29 -16.21 -9.96
CA ALA A 202 -4.77 -16.68 -11.26
C ALA A 202 -4.50 -15.58 -12.29
N PHE A 203 -4.07 -14.40 -11.83
CA PHE A 203 -3.65 -13.28 -12.68
C PHE A 203 -2.51 -12.45 -12.07
N PRO A 204 -1.31 -13.03 -11.90
CA PRO A 204 -0.17 -12.32 -11.33
C PRO A 204 0.13 -11.02 -12.10
N GLY A 205 0.39 -9.93 -11.38
CA GLY A 205 0.71 -8.62 -11.97
C GLY A 205 -0.49 -7.75 -12.37
N ARG A 206 -1.74 -8.24 -12.32
CA ARG A 206 -2.93 -7.42 -12.65
C ARG A 206 -3.25 -6.43 -11.54
N ILE A 207 -3.13 -6.84 -10.28
CA ILE A 207 -3.48 -6.03 -9.10
C ILE A 207 -2.58 -4.78 -9.04
N GLU A 208 -1.31 -4.92 -9.42
CA GLU A 208 -0.32 -3.86 -9.54
C GLU A 208 -0.57 -2.97 -10.75
N ARG A 209 -0.78 -3.57 -11.94
CA ARG A 209 -1.01 -2.81 -13.19
C ARG A 209 -2.28 -1.97 -13.12
N GLU A 210 -3.30 -2.48 -12.45
CA GLU A 210 -4.57 -1.79 -12.25
C GLU A 210 -4.58 -1.01 -10.93
N GLU A 211 -3.44 -0.91 -10.21
CA GLU A 211 -3.29 -0.06 -9.03
C GLU A 211 -4.38 -0.25 -7.95
N TRP A 212 -4.80 -1.49 -7.71
CA TRP A 212 -5.94 -1.78 -6.81
C TRP A 212 -5.72 -1.20 -5.41
N VAL A 213 -4.49 -1.26 -4.88
CA VAL A 213 -4.13 -0.71 -3.57
C VAL A 213 -4.29 0.82 -3.54
N ALA A 214 -3.90 1.53 -4.60
CA ALA A 214 -4.03 2.98 -4.67
C ALA A 214 -5.49 3.41 -4.82
N GLN A 215 -6.26 2.68 -5.62
CA GLN A 215 -7.71 2.91 -5.75
C GLN A 215 -8.45 2.63 -4.45
N ALA A 216 -8.13 1.53 -3.76
CA ALA A 216 -8.71 1.19 -2.47
C ALA A 216 -8.41 2.27 -1.42
N LYS A 217 -7.20 2.84 -1.41
CA LYS A 217 -6.84 4.00 -0.56
C LYS A 217 -7.70 5.23 -0.86
N ALA A 218 -7.97 5.51 -2.14
CA ALA A 218 -8.82 6.63 -2.53
C ALA A 218 -10.30 6.39 -2.16
N LEU A 219 -10.78 5.15 -2.27
CA LEU A 219 -12.16 4.74 -1.96
C LEU A 219 -12.44 4.61 -0.46
N ALA A 220 -11.42 4.32 0.36
CA ALA A 220 -11.55 4.22 1.81
C ALA A 220 -11.90 5.56 2.50
N GLY A 221 -11.90 6.68 1.76
CA GLY A 221 -12.28 8.01 2.25
C GLY A 221 -11.19 8.66 3.11
N ALA A 222 -11.09 9.99 3.03
CA ALA A 222 -10.13 10.80 3.77
C ALA A 222 -10.38 10.77 5.29
N ALA A 223 -9.87 9.74 5.96
CA ALA A 223 -9.35 9.74 7.32
C ALA A 223 -8.71 8.36 7.54
N PRO A 224 -7.45 8.25 8.01
CA PRO A 224 -6.97 6.98 8.52
C PRO A 224 -7.87 6.60 9.70
N THR A 225 -8.80 5.67 9.47
CA THR A 225 -9.61 5.08 10.53
C THR A 225 -8.69 4.32 11.48
N ALA A 226 -9.04 4.26 12.76
CA ALA A 226 -8.21 3.73 13.84
C ALA A 226 -7.63 2.33 13.55
N ASP A 227 -8.28 1.54 12.69
CA ASP A 227 -7.82 0.23 12.25
C ASP A 227 -6.64 0.26 11.25
N GLN A 228 -6.49 1.33 10.45
CA GLN A 228 -5.39 1.46 9.48
C GLN A 228 -4.06 1.90 10.14
N VAL A 229 -4.12 2.56 11.30
CA VAL A 229 -2.92 2.89 12.08
C VAL A 229 -2.38 1.63 12.78
N ALA A 230 -3.26 0.68 13.15
CA ALA A 230 -2.87 -0.60 13.75
C ALA A 230 -2.21 -1.56 12.74
N ALA A 231 -2.68 -1.60 11.48
CA ALA A 231 -2.14 -2.51 10.46
C ALA A 231 -0.82 -2.03 9.84
N VAL A 232 -0.64 -0.72 9.62
CA VAL A 232 0.62 -0.14 9.11
C VAL A 232 1.74 -0.21 10.18
N ALA A 233 1.38 -0.24 11.46
CA ALA A 233 2.33 -0.43 12.56
C ALA A 233 2.89 -1.86 12.70
N LEU A 234 2.33 -2.83 11.98
CA LEU A 234 2.71 -4.25 12.08
C LEU A 234 3.56 -4.75 10.89
N SER A 235 3.73 -3.97 9.81
CA SER A 235 4.63 -4.34 8.71
C SER A 235 5.93 -3.55 8.81
N GLY A 236 6.91 -4.15 9.48
CA GLY A 236 8.22 -3.59 9.75
C GLY A 236 8.94 -3.06 8.50
N ALA A 237 9.21 -1.77 8.52
CA ALA A 237 10.43 -1.17 8.00
C ALA A 237 10.66 0.14 8.78
N ALA A 238 11.70 0.15 9.63
CA ALA A 238 12.18 1.29 10.43
C ALA A 238 11.27 1.84 11.54
N LEU A 239 10.70 0.98 12.40
CA LEU A 239 10.07 1.41 13.65
C LEU A 239 11.09 1.37 14.79
N GLU A 240 11.31 2.48 15.49
CA GLU A 240 11.97 2.46 16.80
C GLU A 240 11.03 1.82 17.84
N GLY A 241 11.05 0.48 17.96
CA GLY A 241 10.30 -0.28 18.97
C GLY A 241 9.39 -1.38 18.42
N ILE A 242 8.75 -2.13 19.32
CA ILE A 242 7.83 -3.25 19.03
C ILE A 242 6.40 -2.80 19.34
N CYS A 243 5.42 -3.08 18.46
CA CYS A 243 4.02 -2.74 18.75
C CYS A 243 3.48 -3.63 19.90
N PRO A 244 2.86 -3.05 20.95
CA PRO A 244 2.26 -3.82 22.04
C PRO A 244 1.17 -4.79 21.55
N GLY A 245 1.20 -6.03 22.03
CA GLY A 245 0.21 -7.04 21.65
C GLY A 245 -1.16 -6.89 22.35
N ASN A 246 -1.30 -5.96 23.30
CA ASN A 246 -2.46 -5.81 24.18
C ASN A 246 -3.28 -4.53 23.91
N LEU A 247 -3.22 -3.99 22.69
CA LEU A 247 -4.02 -2.84 22.27
C LEU A 247 -5.49 -3.25 22.08
N LEU A 248 -6.40 -2.43 22.58
CA LEU A 248 -7.85 -2.67 22.52
C LEU A 248 -8.52 -1.66 21.61
N SER A 249 -9.51 -2.10 20.82
CA SER A 249 -10.30 -1.21 19.97
C SER A 249 -11.22 -0.26 20.75
N ALA A 250 -11.51 -0.57 22.01
CA ALA A 250 -12.30 0.25 22.92
C ALA A 250 -11.95 -0.06 24.38
N ALA A 251 -12.26 0.87 25.29
CA ALA A 251 -12.11 0.64 26.72
C ALA A 251 -12.94 -0.57 27.17
N ARG A 252 -12.31 -1.51 27.91
CA ARG A 252 -13.05 -2.58 28.58
C ARG A 252 -14.18 -1.99 29.43
N SER A 253 -15.37 -2.59 29.36
CA SER A 253 -16.59 -2.13 30.04
C SER A 253 -17.07 -0.71 29.69
N GLY A 254 -16.51 -0.07 28.65
CA GLY A 254 -16.87 1.28 28.23
C GLY A 254 -16.36 2.39 29.16
N LYS A 255 -15.57 2.05 30.17
CA LYS A 255 -15.02 3.00 31.14
C LYS A 255 -13.49 2.97 31.06
N PRO A 256 -12.85 3.97 30.41
CA PRO A 256 -11.39 4.08 30.42
C PRO A 256 -10.88 4.57 31.78
N ASP A 257 -9.65 4.19 32.11
CA ASP A 257 -8.93 4.78 33.23
C ASP A 257 -8.48 6.21 32.88
N ASP A 258 -8.36 7.07 33.89
CA ASP A 258 -7.83 8.41 33.70
C ASP A 258 -6.30 8.37 33.59
N LEU A 259 -5.80 8.17 32.37
CA LEU A 259 -4.37 8.08 32.09
C LEU A 259 -3.60 9.35 32.48
N THR A 260 -4.28 10.50 32.67
CA THR A 260 -3.63 11.75 33.12
C THR A 260 -3.09 11.68 34.56
N LEU A 261 -3.41 10.62 35.30
CA LEU A 261 -2.85 10.37 36.64
C LEU A 261 -1.39 9.89 36.61
N ILE A 262 -0.85 9.56 35.43
CA ILE A 262 0.55 9.22 35.23
C ILE A 262 1.33 10.50 34.94
N ASP A 263 2.44 10.71 35.65
CA ASP A 263 3.30 11.87 35.46
C ASP A 263 3.81 11.98 34.00
N GLY A 264 3.64 13.15 33.38
CA GLY A 264 3.97 13.39 31.98
C GLY A 264 2.90 12.94 30.96
N VAL A 265 1.83 12.26 31.37
CA VAL A 265 0.66 11.99 30.51
C VAL A 265 -0.32 13.17 30.59
N GLY A 266 -0.23 14.10 29.63
CA GLY A 266 -1.23 15.17 29.48
C GLY A 266 -2.54 14.71 28.82
N PRO A 267 -3.58 15.56 28.78
CA PRO A 267 -4.89 15.22 28.18
C PRO A 267 -4.79 14.88 26.69
N VAL A 268 -3.98 15.62 25.92
CA VAL A 268 -3.72 15.35 24.50
C VAL A 268 -3.13 13.96 24.29
N VAL A 269 -2.42 13.47 25.30
CA VAL A 269 -1.63 12.26 25.20
C VAL A 269 -2.43 11.08 25.66
N ALA A 270 -3.18 11.24 26.75
CA ALA A 270 -4.23 10.31 27.11
C ALA A 270 -5.15 10.06 25.90
N GLU A 271 -5.52 11.11 25.15
CA GLU A 271 -6.31 10.95 23.93
C GLU A 271 -5.57 10.14 22.84
N LYS A 272 -4.29 10.42 22.61
CA LYS A 272 -3.48 9.64 21.65
C LYS A 272 -3.30 8.19 22.08
N LEU A 273 -3.10 7.92 23.37
CA LEU A 273 -3.02 6.57 23.94
C LEU A 273 -4.33 5.81 23.76
N ASN A 274 -5.46 6.46 24.06
CA ASN A 274 -6.79 5.92 23.82
C ASN A 274 -6.98 5.58 22.34
N ARG A 275 -6.55 6.48 21.44
CA ARG A 275 -6.60 6.25 19.98
C ARG A 275 -5.72 5.09 19.52
N LEU A 276 -4.59 4.85 20.18
CA LEU A 276 -3.72 3.69 19.95
C LEU A 276 -4.30 2.40 20.53
N GLY A 277 -5.30 2.48 21.40
CA GLY A 277 -5.92 1.33 22.05
C GLY A 277 -5.42 1.05 23.46
N ILE A 278 -4.71 1.98 24.07
CA ILE A 278 -4.34 1.96 25.50
C ILE A 278 -5.39 2.77 26.25
N TRP A 279 -6.24 2.10 27.01
CA TRP A 279 -7.35 2.69 27.75
C TRP A 279 -7.24 2.52 29.26
N HIS A 280 -6.38 1.60 29.72
CA HIS A 280 -6.27 1.19 31.13
C HIS A 280 -4.83 1.14 31.60
N PHE A 281 -4.60 1.32 32.91
CA PHE A 281 -3.27 1.27 33.51
C PHE A 281 -2.61 -0.12 33.39
N ASP A 282 -3.40 -1.19 33.45
CA ASP A 282 -2.91 -2.56 33.32
C ASP A 282 -2.40 -2.89 31.92
N GLN A 283 -2.72 -2.07 30.91
CA GLN A 283 -2.16 -2.24 29.57
C GLN A 283 -0.73 -1.68 29.49
N ILE A 284 -0.41 -0.65 30.28
CA ILE A 284 0.93 -0.02 30.32
C ILE A 284 1.86 -0.77 31.27
N ALA A 285 1.33 -1.28 32.39
CA ALA A 285 2.09 -1.98 33.44
C ALA A 285 2.96 -3.18 32.98
N PRO A 286 2.56 -4.02 31.99
CA PRO A 286 3.36 -5.14 31.52
C PRO A 286 4.30 -4.81 30.35
N LEU A 287 4.26 -3.58 29.81
CA LEU A 287 5.01 -3.27 28.58
C LEU A 287 6.53 -3.34 28.76
N GLY A 288 7.21 -3.89 27.76
CA GLY A 288 8.66 -3.89 27.65
C GLY A 288 9.22 -2.53 27.19
N SER A 289 10.53 -2.32 27.33
CA SER A 289 11.18 -1.06 26.93
C SER A 289 11.01 -0.74 25.43
N GLU A 290 10.97 -1.77 24.59
CA GLU A 290 10.76 -1.63 23.14
C GLU A 290 9.32 -1.22 22.80
N GLU A 291 8.35 -1.73 23.56
CA GLU A 291 6.92 -1.42 23.43
C GLU A 291 6.60 -0.01 23.94
N LEU A 292 7.26 0.39 25.03
CA LEU A 292 7.20 1.75 25.54
C LEU A 292 7.83 2.76 24.58
N ARG A 293 8.93 2.40 23.90
CA ARG A 293 9.53 3.25 22.85
C ARG A 293 8.58 3.44 21.68
N TYR A 294 7.90 2.37 21.27
CA TYR A 294 6.84 2.45 20.27
C TYR A 294 5.75 3.44 20.71
N LEU A 295 5.24 3.35 21.95
CA LEU A 295 4.24 4.30 22.44
C LEU A 295 4.76 5.74 22.47
N ALA A 296 5.98 5.98 22.96
CA ALA A 296 6.57 7.31 23.05
C ALA A 296 6.74 7.97 21.66
N HIS A 297 7.18 7.20 20.66
CA HIS A 297 7.31 7.66 19.29
C HIS A 297 5.96 8.10 18.70
N HIS A 298 4.91 7.30 18.89
CA HIS A 298 3.59 7.56 18.30
C HIS A 298 2.78 8.62 19.06
N THR A 299 3.05 8.81 20.34
CA THR A 299 2.41 9.86 21.15
C THR A 299 3.14 11.21 21.05
N GLY A 300 4.43 11.19 20.69
CA GLY A 300 5.25 12.37 20.36
C GLY A 300 5.98 12.98 21.56
N PHE A 301 6.57 12.14 22.43
CA PHE A 301 7.26 12.61 23.65
C PHE A 301 8.78 12.42 23.64
N PRO A 302 9.51 13.25 24.42
CA PRO A 302 10.94 13.12 24.56
C PRO A 302 11.29 12.14 25.70
N GLY A 303 12.15 11.15 25.40
CA GLY A 303 12.96 10.46 26.41
C GLY A 303 12.55 9.03 26.76
N ARG A 304 13.55 8.15 26.86
CA ARG A 304 13.42 6.74 27.27
C ARG A 304 13.09 6.60 28.76
N ASP A 305 13.61 7.51 29.56
CA ASP A 305 13.46 7.61 31.01
C ASP A 305 12.01 7.86 31.44
N VAL A 306 11.31 8.77 30.75
CA VAL A 306 9.90 9.09 31.01
C VAL A 306 9.01 7.88 30.76
N ALA A 307 9.28 7.12 29.70
CA ALA A 307 8.47 5.94 29.34
C ALA A 307 8.63 4.80 30.36
N GLU A 308 9.82 4.60 30.92
CA GLU A 308 10.04 3.63 31.99
C GLU A 308 9.32 4.04 33.30
N GLN A 309 9.28 5.34 33.61
CA GLN A 309 8.54 5.86 34.76
C GLN A 309 7.02 5.62 34.61
N TRP A 310 6.46 5.84 33.41
CA TRP A 310 5.05 5.56 33.15
C TRP A 310 4.66 4.13 33.49
N ARG A 311 5.51 3.15 33.19
CA ARG A 311 5.25 1.75 33.54
C ARG A 311 5.22 1.52 35.05
N VAL A 312 6.13 2.14 35.79
CA VAL A 312 6.18 2.02 37.26
C VAL A 312 4.94 2.62 37.88
N GLU A 313 4.54 3.81 37.44
CA GLU A 313 3.34 4.49 37.92
C GLU A 313 2.06 3.76 37.53
N ALA A 314 1.96 3.30 36.29
CA ALA A 314 0.83 2.50 35.82
C ALA A 314 0.67 1.20 36.62
N ARG A 315 1.77 0.55 37.03
CA ARG A 315 1.69 -0.64 37.90
C ARG A 315 1.11 -0.31 39.29
N ILE A 316 1.49 0.83 39.87
CA ILE A 316 0.95 1.28 41.15
C ILE A 316 -0.54 1.60 41.03
N LEU A 317 -0.92 2.36 39.98
CA LEU A 317 -2.29 2.76 39.73
C LEU A 317 -3.19 1.57 39.38
N ALA A 318 -2.70 0.61 38.58
CA ALA A 318 -3.41 -0.63 38.25
C ALA A 318 -3.68 -1.52 39.48
N ALA A 319 -2.80 -1.46 40.49
CA ALA A 319 -3.00 -2.13 41.77
C ALA A 319 -3.95 -1.37 42.72
N GLY A 320 -4.49 -0.22 42.30
CA GLY A 320 -5.34 0.65 43.13
C GLY A 320 -4.56 1.57 44.07
N GLY A 321 -3.24 1.66 43.92
CA GLY A 321 -2.39 2.59 44.67
C GLY A 321 -2.43 4.02 44.10
N GLU A 322 -1.76 4.94 44.78
CA GLU A 322 -1.61 6.33 44.34
C GLU A 322 -0.14 6.71 44.24
N THR A 323 0.22 7.41 43.16
CA THR A 323 1.52 8.06 42.97
C THR A 323 1.47 9.49 43.51
N ALA A 324 2.63 10.09 43.77
CA ALA A 324 2.72 11.48 44.22
C ALA A 324 2.03 12.44 43.23
N HIS A 325 2.21 12.21 41.92
CA HIS A 325 1.54 12.96 40.85
C HIS A 325 0.02 12.76 40.90
N SER A 326 -0.45 11.51 40.94
CA SER A 326 -1.89 11.21 40.96
C SER A 326 -2.61 11.83 42.17
N ARG A 327 -1.95 11.88 43.33
CA ARG A 327 -2.49 12.52 44.54
C ARG A 327 -2.60 14.03 44.35
N ALA A 328 -1.52 14.66 43.91
CA ALA A 328 -1.50 16.10 43.64
C ALA A 328 -2.59 16.50 42.64
N GLU A 329 -2.80 15.71 41.60
CA GLU A 329 -3.78 16.04 40.56
C GLU A 329 -5.23 15.78 40.97
N LYS A 330 -5.48 14.77 41.81
CA LYS A 330 -6.78 14.62 42.50
C LYS A 330 -7.06 15.78 43.45
N GLU A 331 -6.06 16.23 44.23
CA GLU A 331 -6.19 17.37 45.14
C GLU A 331 -6.44 18.69 44.41
N ARG A 332 -5.82 18.88 43.24
CA ARG A 332 -6.03 20.03 42.38
C ARG A 332 -7.47 20.06 41.86
N ARG A 333 -7.96 18.94 41.33
CA ARG A 333 -9.32 18.82 40.80
C ARG A 333 -10.41 18.91 41.88
N GLY A 334 -10.11 18.53 43.12
CA GLY A 334 -11.05 18.65 44.24
C GLY A 334 -11.21 20.07 44.80
N LYS A 335 -10.39 21.03 44.34
CA LYS A 335 -10.47 22.45 44.73
C LYS A 335 -11.20 23.33 43.72
N ASP A 336 -11.44 22.82 42.51
CA ASP A 336 -12.20 23.47 41.43
C ASP A 336 -13.68 23.06 41.49
#